data_AF-A0A0R2UDF5-F1
#
_entry.id   AF-A0A0R2UDF5-F1
#
_cell.length_a   1.000
_cell.length_b   1.000
_cell.length_c   1.000
_cell.angle_alpha   90.00
_cell.angle_beta   90.00
_cell.angle_gamma   90.00
#
_symmetry.space_group_name_H-M   'P 1'
#
loop_
_entity.id
_entity.type
_entity.pdbx_description
1 polymer ?
#
loop_
_entity_poly.entity_id
_entity_poly.type
_entity_poly.pdbx_seq_one_letter_code
_entity_poly.pdbx_strand_id
1 'polypeptide(L)'
;MVTFFLGCLYLTNSLFLAALFQHHLKILGFLFNPVNRKFLLSLELPYIVLCFLALLEQGHWFVMLLLSLHLFNSAILLFAPRNFYKATHDIKEESAPFFLNVMILTLAIAGALCIYVSFL
;
A
#
# COMPACT_ATOMS: atom_id res chain seq x y z
N MET A 1 7.05 19.00 3.06
CA MET A 1 8.25 18.14 2.88
C MET A 1 7.97 16.68 3.18
N VAL A 2 7.35 16.34 4.30
CA VAL A 2 6.93 14.96 4.62
C VAL A 2 5.94 14.42 3.59
N THR A 3 4.93 15.21 3.18
CA THR A 3 3.97 14.79 2.14
C THR A 3 4.67 14.46 0.81
N PHE A 4 5.72 15.22 0.46
CA PHE A 4 6.55 14.94 -0.71
C PHE A 4 7.30 13.61 -0.57
N PHE A 5 7.96 13.37 0.57
CA PHE A 5 8.64 12.10 0.86
C PHE A 5 7.68 10.90 0.84
N LEU A 6 6.47 11.07 1.40
CA LEU A 6 5.41 10.07 1.35
C LEU A 6 5.02 9.76 -0.10
N GLY A 7 4.91 10.80 -0.94
CA GLY A 7 4.66 10.64 -2.38
C GLY A 7 5.77 9.88 -3.10
N CYS A 8 7.03 10.21 -2.82
CA CYS A 8 8.17 9.46 -3.35
C CYS A 8 8.14 7.99 -2.92
N LEU A 9 7.85 7.70 -1.65
CA LEU A 9 7.76 6.33 -1.15
C LEU A 9 6.71 5.49 -1.89
N TYR A 10 5.52 6.05 -2.14
CA TYR A 10 4.49 5.38 -2.94
C TYR A 10 4.95 5.11 -4.37
N LEU A 11 5.58 6.08 -5.04
CA LEU A 11 6.10 5.91 -6.40
C LEU A 11 7.23 4.89 -6.46
N THR A 12 8.16 4.90 -5.51
CA THR A 12 9.24 3.91 -5.45
C THR A 12 8.67 2.51 -5.27
N ASN A 13 7.65 2.32 -4.42
CA ASN A 13 7.01 1.03 -4.24
C ASN A 13 6.24 0.58 -5.50
N SER A 14 5.57 1.51 -6.18
CA SER A 14 4.93 1.26 -7.48
C SER A 14 5.94 0.79 -8.52
N LEU A 15 7.08 1.47 -8.64
CA LEU A 15 8.16 1.10 -9.58
C LEU A 15 8.79 -0.24 -9.21
N PHE A 16 8.98 -0.52 -7.93
CA PHE A 16 9.49 -1.80 -7.44
C PHE A 16 8.56 -2.95 -7.81
N LEU A 17 7.26 -2.80 -7.60
CA LEU A 17 6.26 -3.81 -7.99
C LEU A 17 6.17 -3.96 -9.51
N ALA A 18 6.26 -2.87 -10.27
CA ALA A 18 6.29 -2.91 -11.73
C ALA A 18 7.55 -3.63 -12.26
N ALA A 19 8.72 -3.38 -11.68
CA ALA A 19 9.96 -4.06 -12.03
C ALA A 19 9.89 -5.58 -11.78
N LEU A 20 9.15 -5.99 -10.76
CA LEU A 20 8.96 -7.40 -10.41
C LEU A 20 7.75 -8.05 -11.09
N PHE A 21 7.02 -7.35 -11.96
CA PHE A 21 5.76 -7.83 -12.55
C PHE A 21 5.87 -9.22 -13.23
N GLN A 22 7.02 -9.55 -13.82
CA GLN A 22 7.27 -10.88 -14.39
C GLN A 22 7.16 -12.04 -13.38
N HIS A 23 7.26 -11.73 -12.08
CA HIS A 23 7.11 -12.65 -10.96
C HIS A 23 5.81 -12.42 -10.16
N HIS A 24 4.77 -11.89 -10.80
CA HIS A 24 3.50 -11.52 -10.17
C HIS A 24 2.92 -12.56 -9.21
N LEU A 25 2.91 -13.85 -9.57
CA LEU A 25 2.43 -14.92 -8.68
C LEU A 25 3.28 -15.10 -7.43
N LYS A 26 4.61 -15.01 -7.56
CA LYS A 26 5.52 -15.11 -6.41
C LYS A 26 5.36 -13.91 -5.48
N ILE A 27 5.11 -12.72 -6.03
CA ILE A 27 4.90 -11.49 -5.26
C ILE A 27 3.60 -11.56 -4.48
N LEU A 28 2.49 -11.87 -5.17
CA LEU A 28 1.19 -12.00 -4.52
C LEU A 28 1.21 -13.16 -3.52
N GLY A 29 1.81 -14.29 -3.89
CA GLY A 29 2.00 -15.43 -2.98
C GLY A 29 2.87 -15.09 -1.77
N PHE A 30 3.86 -14.20 -1.91
CA PHE A 30 4.69 -13.75 -0.79
C PHE A 30 3.95 -12.73 0.10
N LEU A 31 3.30 -11.73 -0.50
CA LEU A 31 2.52 -10.72 0.20
C LEU A 31 1.37 -11.37 0.95
N PHE A 32 0.56 -12.16 0.28
CA PHE A 32 -0.65 -12.78 0.84
C PHE A 32 -0.39 -14.13 1.53
N ASN A 33 0.86 -14.41 1.95
CA ASN A 33 1.14 -15.55 2.80
C ASN A 33 0.82 -15.23 4.28
N PRO A 34 -0.01 -16.03 4.98
CA PRO A 34 -0.27 -15.84 6.41
C PRO A 34 1.00 -15.91 7.28
N VAL A 35 2.02 -16.65 6.86
CA VAL A 35 3.32 -16.72 7.53
C VAL A 35 4.02 -15.35 7.50
N ASN A 36 3.82 -14.58 6.43
CA ASN A 36 4.46 -13.27 6.22
C ASN A 36 3.65 -12.10 6.77
N ARG A 37 2.61 -12.35 7.58
CA ARG A 37 1.75 -11.29 8.16
C ARG A 37 2.53 -10.18 8.85
N LYS A 38 3.57 -10.55 9.62
CA LYS A 38 4.41 -9.55 10.31
C LYS A 38 5.14 -8.64 9.34
N PHE A 39 5.55 -9.18 8.18
CA PHE A 39 6.20 -8.40 7.13
C PHE A 39 5.24 -7.38 6.51
N LEU A 40 4.01 -7.79 6.15
CA LEU A 40 2.96 -6.87 5.69
C LEU A 40 2.69 -5.74 6.69
N LEU A 41 2.52 -6.07 7.97
CA LEU A 41 2.32 -5.07 9.02
C LEU A 41 3.51 -4.13 9.16
N SER A 42 4.74 -4.65 9.03
CA SER A 42 5.94 -3.81 9.04
C SER A 42 6.06 -2.92 7.81
N LEU A 43 5.49 -3.32 6.66
CA LEU A 43 5.44 -2.51 5.45
C LEU A 43 4.43 -1.36 5.58
N GLU A 44 3.30 -1.58 6.27
CA GLU A 44 2.27 -0.57 6.53
C GLU A 44 2.74 0.50 7.53
N LEU A 45 3.58 0.13 8.50
CA LEU A 45 3.98 1.02 9.60
C LEU A 45 4.68 2.31 9.13
N PRO A 46 5.66 2.29 8.21
CA PRO A 46 6.23 3.50 7.63
C PRO A 46 5.18 4.41 6.98
N TYR A 47 4.21 3.85 6.25
CA TYR A 47 3.14 4.65 5.64
C TYR A 47 2.25 5.31 6.69
N ILE A 48 1.89 4.60 7.76
CA ILE A 48 1.09 5.17 8.86
C ILE A 48 1.85 6.32 9.52
N VAL A 49 3.12 6.12 9.87
CA VAL A 49 3.95 7.16 10.52
C VAL A 49 4.10 8.38 9.61
N LEU A 50 4.41 8.17 8.33
CA LEU A 50 4.56 9.27 7.37
C LEU A 50 3.23 9.96 7.09
N CYS A 51 2.10 9.24 7.04
CA CYS A 51 0.78 9.86 6.89
C CYS A 51 0.43 10.73 8.10
N PHE A 52 0.71 10.29 9.34
CA PHE A 52 0.53 11.12 10.52
C PHE A 52 1.39 12.39 10.47
N LEU A 53 2.67 12.25 10.13
CA LEU A 53 3.57 13.39 10.02
C LEU A 53 3.17 14.36 8.88
N ALA A 54 2.76 13.82 7.73
CA ALA A 54 2.26 14.62 6.60
C ALA A 54 0.95 15.33 6.94
N LEU A 55 0.09 14.71 7.75
CA LEU A 55 -1.15 15.33 8.22
C LEU A 55 -0.87 16.48 9.19
N LEU A 56 0.12 16.34 10.08
CA LEU A 56 0.56 17.43 10.94
C LEU A 56 1.19 18.59 10.15
N GLU A 57 1.84 18.28 9.03
CA GLU A 57 2.49 19.28 8.18
C GLU A 57 1.50 20.07 7.32
N GLN A 58 0.59 19.40 6.60
CA GLN A 58 -0.29 20.07 5.62
C GLN A 58 -1.79 19.97 5.90
N GLY A 59 -2.24 19.13 6.82
CA GLY A 59 -3.65 19.05 7.22
C GLY A 59 -4.63 18.69 6.08
N HIS A 60 -4.15 18.10 4.98
CA HIS A 60 -4.97 17.91 3.77
C HIS A 60 -5.86 16.66 3.88
N TRP A 61 -7.11 16.77 3.43
CA TRP A 61 -8.11 15.68 3.51
C TRP A 61 -7.67 14.40 2.80
N PHE A 62 -6.94 14.53 1.69
CA PHE A 62 -6.37 13.40 0.97
C PHE A 62 -5.42 12.56 1.84
N VAL A 63 -4.60 13.21 2.67
CA VAL A 63 -3.68 12.52 3.60
C VAL A 63 -4.47 11.83 4.72
N MET A 64 -5.59 12.41 5.17
CA MET A 64 -6.49 11.72 6.12
C MET A 64 -7.09 10.44 5.51
N LEU A 65 -7.45 10.48 4.22
CA LEU A 65 -7.97 9.30 3.51
C LEU A 65 -6.91 8.20 3.42
N LEU A 66 -5.67 8.55 3.06
CA LEU A 66 -4.55 7.60 3.00
C LEU A 66 -4.28 6.97 4.38
N LEU A 67 -4.22 7.80 5.43
CA LEU A 67 -4.03 7.32 6.80
C LEU A 67 -5.14 6.33 7.19
N SER A 68 -6.41 6.67 6.89
CA SER A 68 -7.56 5.83 7.20
C SER A 68 -7.47 4.47 6.49
N LEU A 69 -7.03 4.45 5.23
CA LEU A 69 -6.83 3.22 4.46
C LEU A 69 -5.75 2.33 5.09
N HIS A 70 -4.60 2.89 5.46
CA HIS A 70 -3.51 2.14 6.09
C HIS A 70 -3.88 1.60 7.48
N LEU A 71 -4.60 2.40 8.28
CA LEU A 71 -5.13 1.95 9.57
C LEU A 71 -6.15 0.83 9.39
N PHE A 72 -7.05 0.94 8.40
CA PHE A 72 -8.05 -0.10 8.12
C PHE A 72 -7.39 -1.41 7.66
N ASN A 73 -6.44 -1.34 6.72
CA ASN A 73 -5.66 -2.51 6.29
C ASN A 73 -4.95 -3.18 7.46
N SER A 74 -4.25 -2.39 8.28
CA SER A 74 -3.55 -2.89 9.47
C SER A 74 -4.50 -3.50 10.50
N ALA A 75 -5.67 -2.88 10.72
CA ALA A 75 -6.69 -3.41 11.64
C ALA A 75 -7.25 -4.75 11.13
N ILE A 76 -7.55 -4.88 9.84
CA ILE A 76 -7.98 -6.15 9.25
C ILE A 76 -6.89 -7.22 9.43
N LEU A 77 -5.63 -6.88 9.15
CA LEU A 77 -4.49 -7.80 9.31
C LEU A 77 -4.28 -8.24 10.77
N LEU A 78 -4.55 -7.37 11.74
CA LEU A 78 -4.39 -7.67 13.18
C LEU A 78 -5.57 -8.46 13.75
N PHE A 79 -6.80 -8.00 13.50
CA PHE A 79 -8.01 -8.49 14.18
C PHE A 79 -8.80 -9.52 13.37
N ALA A 80 -8.72 -9.47 12.04
CA ALA A 80 -9.43 -10.39 11.14
C ALA A 80 -8.51 -11.02 10.07
N PRO A 81 -7.32 -11.55 10.44
CA PRO A 81 -6.34 -12.04 9.47
C PRO A 81 -6.90 -13.17 8.60
N ARG A 82 -7.77 -14.02 9.15
CA ARG A 82 -8.37 -15.14 8.43
C ARG A 82 -9.24 -14.68 7.26
N ASN A 83 -9.94 -13.54 7.41
CA ASN A 83 -10.76 -12.97 6.35
C ASN A 83 -9.88 -12.36 5.25
N PHE A 84 -8.81 -11.66 5.64
CA PHE A 84 -7.82 -11.10 4.72
C PHE A 84 -7.18 -12.16 3.83
N TYR A 85 -6.68 -13.24 4.44
CA TYR A 85 -6.00 -14.31 3.71
C TYR A 85 -6.95 -15.20 2.92
N LYS A 86 -8.19 -15.38 3.39
CA LYS A 86 -9.20 -16.13 2.62
C LYS A 86 -9.59 -15.40 1.34
N ALA A 87 -9.87 -14.10 1.42
CA ALA A 87 -10.22 -13.29 0.26
C ALA A 87 -9.09 -13.24 -0.79
N THR A 88 -7.84 -13.40 -0.37
CA THR A 88 -6.66 -13.36 -1.25
C THR A 88 -6.25 -14.73 -1.76
N HIS A 89 -6.61 -15.82 -1.06
CA HIS A 89 -6.50 -17.20 -1.57
C HIS A 89 -7.46 -17.47 -2.74
N ASP A 90 -8.56 -16.72 -2.84
CA ASP A 90 -9.51 -16.80 -3.95
C ASP A 90 -9.02 -16.06 -5.22
N ILE A 91 -7.84 -15.41 -5.18
CA ILE A 91 -7.22 -14.81 -6.35
C ILE A 91 -6.75 -15.94 -7.27
N LYS A 92 -7.49 -16.16 -8.35
CA LYS A 92 -7.13 -17.09 -9.42
C LYS A 92 -5.83 -16.63 -10.08
N GLU A 93 -5.04 -17.61 -10.55
CA GLU A 93 -3.78 -17.35 -11.26
C GLU A 93 -3.97 -16.42 -12.48
N GLU A 94 -5.10 -16.56 -13.18
CA GLU A 94 -5.49 -15.72 -14.31
C GLU A 94 -5.78 -14.26 -13.94
N SER A 95 -6.22 -13.98 -12.69
CA SER A 95 -6.53 -12.62 -12.23
C SER A 95 -5.38 -11.96 -11.47
N ALA A 96 -4.36 -12.72 -11.06
CA ALA A 96 -3.14 -12.21 -10.44
C ALA A 96 -2.50 -10.99 -11.15
N PRO A 97 -2.27 -10.99 -12.49
CA PRO A 97 -1.71 -9.82 -13.16
C PRO A 97 -2.62 -8.59 -13.08
N PHE A 98 -3.93 -8.79 -13.09
CA PHE A 98 -4.90 -7.70 -12.91
C PHE A 98 -4.79 -7.08 -11.50
N PHE A 99 -4.77 -7.91 -10.45
CA PHE A 99 -4.60 -7.43 -9.08
C PHE A 99 -3.30 -6.66 -8.89
N LEU A 100 -2.19 -7.18 -9.43
CA LEU A 100 -0.90 -6.52 -9.32
C LEU A 100 -0.88 -5.17 -10.08
N ASN A 101 -1.47 -5.11 -11.28
CA ASN A 101 -1.60 -3.86 -12.03
C ASN A 101 -2.44 -2.82 -11.29
N VAL A 102 -3.54 -3.24 -10.65
CA VAL A 102 -4.36 -2.35 -9.82
C VAL A 102 -3.56 -1.82 -8.63
N MET A 103 -2.80 -2.67 -7.93
CA MET A 103 -1.93 -2.23 -6.83
C MET A 103 -0.89 -1.20 -7.29
N ILE A 104 -0.19 -1.48 -8.40
CA ILE A 104 0.79 -0.57 -9.00
C ILE A 104 0.12 0.78 -9.32
N LEU A 105 -1.02 0.75 -10.01
CA LEU A 105 -1.75 1.96 -10.39
C LEU A 105 -2.19 2.77 -9.17
N THR A 106 -2.73 2.13 -8.14
CA THR A 106 -3.16 2.83 -6.92
C THR A 106 -1.99 3.47 -6.20
N LEU A 107 -0.84 2.79 -6.10
CA LEU A 107 0.38 3.37 -5.53
C LEU A 107 0.89 4.55 -6.36
N ALA A 108 0.88 4.43 -7.69
CA ALA A 108 1.29 5.51 -8.58
C ALA A 108 0.41 6.76 -8.42
N ILE A 109 -0.92 6.59 -8.40
CA ILE A 109 -1.87 7.68 -8.20
C ILE A 109 -1.70 8.31 -6.81
N ALA A 110 -1.60 7.48 -5.76
CA ALA A 110 -1.40 7.98 -4.40
C ALA A 110 -0.11 8.80 -4.28
N GLY A 111 0.97 8.32 -4.90
CA GLY A 111 2.25 9.01 -4.94
C GLY A 111 2.19 10.34 -5.69
N ALA A 112 1.61 10.36 -6.89
CA ALA A 112 1.45 11.58 -7.67
C ALA A 112 0.58 12.63 -6.95
N LEU A 113 -0.52 12.20 -6.32
CA LEU A 113 -1.39 13.08 -5.54
C LEU A 113 -0.69 13.61 -4.28
N CYS A 114 0.12 12.80 -3.59
CA CYS A 114 0.92 13.29 -2.47
C CYS A 114 1.92 14.36 -2.92
N ILE A 115 2.59 14.15 -4.05
CA ILE A 115 3.49 15.16 -4.62
C ILE A 115 2.72 16.43 -4.96
N TYR A 116 1.58 16.32 -5.65
CA TYR A 116 0.74 17.47 -5.98
C TYR A 116 0.32 18.25 -4.72
N VAL A 117 -0.21 17.56 -3.71
CA VAL A 117 -0.62 18.15 -2.44
C VAL A 117 0.56 18.82 -1.73
N SER A 118 1.77 18.27 -1.83
CA SER A 118 2.96 18.88 -1.21
C SER A 118 3.36 20.25 -1.77
N PHE A 119 2.83 20.61 -2.95
CA PHE A 119 3.01 21.93 -3.58
C PHE A 119 1.80 22.85 -3.42
N LEU A 120 0.73 22.37 -2.77
CA LEU A 120 -0.45 23.15 -2.39
C LEU A 120 -0.23 23.80 -1.03
#